data_AF-A0A946QS83-F1
#
_entry.id   AF-A0A946QS83-F1
#
_cell.length_a   1.000
_cell.length_b   1.000
_cell.length_c   1.000
_cell.angle_alpha   90.00
_cell.angle_beta   90.00
_cell.angle_gamma   90.00
#
_symmetry.space_group_name_H-M   'P 1'
#
loop_
_entity.id
_entity.type
_entity.pdbx_description
1 polymer ?
#
loop_
_entity_poly.entity_id
_entity_poly.type
_entity_poly.pdbx_seq_one_letter_code
_entity_poly.pdbx_strand_id
1 'polypeptide(L)'
;MLYINNLEIKIEKKLNVSRDKYGVKWGTISNEERSLNQSIAIMLRSYTRAINKQENRNGSLFQMTTKAICLTDNSKISLAWFQTSFGTAINIPDPDKSYPQVCFNYIHYNPVSGKLVKNLQDYEFSSYRDYAGERNGKLVNKNRANDFGLKI
;
A
#
# COMPACT_ATOMS: atom_id res chain seq x y z
N MET A 1 -17.75 2.83 0.66
CA MET A 1 -17.37 1.69 -0.21
C MET A 1 -16.82 2.33 -1.47
N LEU A 2 -15.50 2.52 -1.57
CA LEU A 2 -14.95 3.04 -2.81
C LEU A 2 -14.84 1.91 -3.81
N TYR A 3 -15.62 2.00 -4.88
CA TYR A 3 -15.31 1.32 -6.11
C TYR A 3 -14.15 2.08 -6.77
N ILE A 4 -12.95 1.52 -6.70
CA ILE A 4 -11.89 1.87 -7.66
C ILE A 4 -12.36 1.28 -8.99
N ASN A 5 -13.07 2.08 -9.79
CA ASN A 5 -13.71 1.58 -11.01
C ASN A 5 -12.69 1.18 -12.07
N ASN A 6 -11.48 1.75 -12.08
CA ASN A 6 -10.31 1.27 -12.83
C ASN A 6 -9.09 2.15 -12.51
N LEU A 7 -8.15 1.68 -11.67
CA LEU A 7 -6.77 2.18 -11.73
C LEU A 7 -6.03 1.23 -12.68
N GLU A 8 -5.97 1.61 -13.95
CA GLU A 8 -5.31 0.87 -15.02
C GLU A 8 -3.81 1.16 -14.98
N ILE A 9 -3.02 0.14 -14.67
CA ILE A 9 -1.58 0.23 -14.76
C ILE A 9 -1.20 -0.25 -16.16
N LYS A 10 -0.79 0.68 -17.02
CA LYS A 10 -0.16 0.34 -18.30
C LYS A 10 1.25 -0.16 -18.02
N ILE A 11 1.41 -1.49 -18.01
CA ILE A 11 2.72 -2.12 -17.89
C ILE A 11 3.36 -2.09 -19.28
N GLU A 12 4.56 -1.53 -19.38
CA GLU A 12 5.30 -1.49 -20.64
C GLU A 12 5.47 -2.89 -21.25
N LYS A 13 5.49 -2.90 -22.59
CA LYS A 13 5.42 -4.06 -23.47
C LYS A 13 6.32 -5.21 -23.01
N LYS A 14 5.71 -6.33 -22.61
CA LYS A 14 6.38 -7.63 -22.64
C LYS A 14 6.00 -8.35 -23.92
N LEU A 15 7.01 -8.81 -24.67
CA LEU A 15 6.81 -9.80 -25.72
C LEU A 15 6.27 -11.07 -25.07
N ASN A 16 4.97 -11.31 -25.16
CA ASN A 16 4.39 -12.57 -24.78
C ASN A 16 4.54 -13.55 -25.95
N VAL A 17 5.05 -14.74 -25.65
CA VAL A 17 5.21 -15.82 -26.63
C VAL A 17 3.94 -16.66 -26.60
N SER A 18 3.04 -16.48 -27.57
CA SER A 18 1.97 -17.44 -27.82
C SER A 18 2.52 -18.60 -28.64
N ARG A 19 2.24 -19.84 -28.21
CA ARG A 19 2.46 -21.05 -29.02
C ARG A 19 1.13 -21.41 -29.67
N ASP A 20 1.10 -21.50 -31.00
CA ASP A 20 -0.04 -22.13 -31.68
C ASP A 20 0.06 -23.67 -31.58
N LYS A 21 -0.98 -24.38 -32.05
CA LYS A 21 -1.05 -25.84 -32.07
C LYS A 21 0.10 -26.49 -32.89
N TYR A 22 0.79 -25.71 -33.72
CA TYR A 22 1.86 -26.14 -34.62
C TYR A 22 3.27 -25.69 -34.16
N GLY A 23 3.39 -25.04 -33.00
CA GLY A 23 4.67 -24.59 -32.43
C GLY A 23 5.27 -23.34 -33.09
N VAL A 24 4.53 -22.63 -33.94
CA VAL A 24 5.00 -21.41 -34.60
C VAL A 24 4.98 -20.23 -33.62
N LYS A 25 6.11 -19.53 -33.53
CA LYS A 25 6.30 -18.37 -32.65
C LYS A 25 5.84 -17.08 -33.35
N TRP A 26 4.66 -16.61 -33.01
CA TRP A 26 4.23 -15.25 -33.38
C TRP A 26 4.33 -14.35 -32.16
N GLY A 27 5.10 -13.26 -32.26
CA GLY A 27 5.15 -12.22 -31.24
C GLY A 27 3.87 -11.40 -31.31
N THR A 28 2.83 -11.81 -30.58
CA THR A 28 1.64 -10.97 -30.41
C THR A 28 1.94 -9.93 -29.34
N ILE A 29 1.93 -8.65 -29.74
CA ILE A 29 1.97 -7.53 -28.81
C ILE A 29 0.60 -7.46 -28.13
N SER A 30 0.40 -8.20 -27.04
CA SER A 30 -0.78 -8.01 -26.21
C SER A 30 -0.55 -6.80 -25.30
N ASN A 31 -1.32 -5.72 -25.53
CA ASN A 31 -1.51 -4.68 -24.53
C ASN A 31 -2.40 -5.28 -23.44
N GLU A 32 -1.80 -6.05 -22.52
CA GLU A 32 -2.51 -6.47 -21.32
C GLU A 32 -2.59 -5.30 -20.35
N GLU A 33 -3.69 -4.55 -20.44
CA GLU A 33 -4.08 -3.64 -19.38
C GLU A 33 -4.31 -4.47 -18.11
N ARG A 34 -3.65 -4.08 -17.02
CA ARG A 34 -3.82 -4.74 -15.72
C ARG A 34 -4.40 -3.75 -14.73
N SER A 35 -5.45 -4.16 -14.05
CA SER A 35 -5.95 -3.39 -12.92
C SER A 35 -4.97 -3.46 -11.75
N LEU A 36 -5.02 -2.48 -10.86
CA LEU A 36 -4.29 -2.51 -9.59
C LEU A 36 -4.57 -3.80 -8.81
N ASN A 37 -5.82 -4.24 -8.74
CA ASN A 37 -6.22 -5.46 -8.04
C ASN A 37 -5.55 -6.71 -8.63
N GLN A 38 -5.50 -6.81 -9.97
CA GLN A 38 -4.79 -7.90 -10.63
C GLN A 38 -3.29 -7.83 -10.33
N SER A 39 -2.69 -6.64 -10.33
CA SER A 39 -1.27 -6.45 -10.01
C SER A 39 -0.94 -6.88 -8.58
N ILE A 40 -1.78 -6.53 -7.60
CA ILE A 40 -1.67 -6.99 -6.21
C ILE A 40 -1.80 -8.52 -6.15
N ALA A 41 -2.77 -9.12 -6.84
CA ALA A 41 -2.93 -10.57 -6.87
C ALA A 41 -1.68 -11.28 -7.46
N ILE A 42 -1.07 -10.71 -8.50
CA ILE A 42 0.17 -11.21 -9.09
C ILE A 42 1.35 -11.12 -8.10
N MET A 43 1.45 -10.02 -7.35
CA MET A 43 2.46 -9.84 -6.31
C MET A 43 2.31 -10.85 -5.17
N LEU A 44 1.08 -11.03 -4.66
CA LEU A 44 0.83 -11.95 -3.55
C LEU A 44 1.07 -13.41 -3.95
N ARG A 45 0.65 -13.82 -5.15
CA ARG A 45 0.89 -15.19 -5.64
C ARG A 45 2.37 -15.47 -5.92
N SER A 46 3.11 -14.48 -6.45
CA SER A 46 4.54 -14.66 -6.73
C SER A 46 5.34 -14.80 -5.44
N TYR A 47 5.04 -13.94 -4.46
CA TYR A 47 5.62 -14.03 -3.12
C TYR A 47 5.30 -15.38 -2.45
N THR A 48 4.03 -15.80 -2.50
CA THR A 48 3.60 -17.10 -1.94
C THR A 48 4.37 -18.26 -2.55
N ARG A 49 4.54 -18.28 -3.88
CA ARG A 49 5.31 -19.33 -4.57
C ARG A 49 6.78 -19.32 -4.17
N ALA A 50 7.39 -18.13 -4.04
CA ALA A 50 8.79 -18.01 -3.67
C ALA A 50 9.05 -18.53 -2.25
N ILE A 51 8.25 -18.12 -1.27
CA ILE A 51 8.39 -18.56 0.13
C ILE A 51 8.06 -20.04 0.27
N ASN A 52 7.01 -20.54 -0.39
CA ASN A 52 6.67 -21.95 -0.35
C ASN A 52 7.81 -22.83 -0.89
N LYS A 53 8.47 -22.39 -1.96
CA LYS A 53 9.65 -23.06 -2.50
C LYS A 53 10.85 -22.98 -1.55
N GLN A 54 11.11 -21.82 -0.95
CA GLN A 54 12.21 -21.61 0.00
C GLN A 54 12.07 -22.51 1.22
N GLU A 55 10.88 -22.57 1.80
CA GLU A 55 10.60 -23.28 3.05
C GLU A 55 10.12 -24.73 2.82
N ASN A 56 10.22 -25.24 1.59
CA ASN A 56 9.74 -26.57 1.17
C ASN A 56 8.32 -26.90 1.68
N ARG A 57 7.40 -25.96 1.54
CA ARG A 57 6.01 -26.04 2.04
C ARG A 57 5.01 -25.78 0.92
N ASN A 58 3.74 -26.07 1.20
CA ASN A 58 2.61 -25.78 0.31
C ASN A 58 1.51 -25.02 1.06
N GLY A 59 0.58 -24.40 0.32
CA GLY A 59 -0.60 -23.72 0.86
C GLY A 59 -0.59 -22.19 0.71
N SER A 60 -1.67 -21.55 1.17
CA SER A 60 -1.80 -20.09 1.17
C SER A 60 -0.99 -19.45 2.31
N LEU A 61 -0.31 -18.35 2.02
CA LEU A 61 0.36 -17.53 3.04
C LEU A 61 -0.48 -16.32 3.48
N PHE A 62 -1.36 -15.83 2.61
CA PHE A 62 -2.16 -14.64 2.86
C PHE A 62 -3.60 -15.02 3.22
N GLN A 63 -4.24 -14.18 4.02
CA GLN A 63 -5.67 -14.27 4.28
C GLN A 63 -6.47 -14.04 2.99
N MET A 64 -7.67 -14.63 2.92
CA MET A 64 -8.57 -14.41 1.80
C MET A 64 -9.06 -12.96 1.80
N THR A 65 -9.00 -12.31 0.63
CA THR A 65 -9.42 -10.92 0.37
C THR A 65 -8.59 -9.84 1.11
N THR A 66 -8.42 -8.69 0.47
CA THR A 66 -7.74 -7.51 1.04
C THR A 66 -8.76 -6.42 1.34
N LYS A 67 -8.60 -5.73 2.47
CA LYS A 67 -9.42 -4.57 2.82
C LYS A 67 -8.91 -3.33 2.09
N ALA A 68 -9.83 -2.48 1.63
CA ALA A 68 -9.52 -1.20 1.03
C ALA A 68 -10.42 -0.12 1.63
N ILE A 69 -9.83 1.01 2.01
CA ILE A 69 -10.52 2.19 2.54
C ILE A 69 -10.14 3.38 1.68
N CYS A 70 -11.12 4.24 1.43
CA CYS A 70 -10.93 5.52 0.77
C CYS A 70 -10.26 6.51 1.69
N LEU A 71 -9.19 7.15 1.22
CA LEU A 71 -8.50 8.17 2.01
C LEU A 71 -9.22 9.53 2.01
N THR A 72 -10.07 9.81 1.02
CA THR A 72 -10.81 11.07 0.89
C THR A 72 -12.21 11.01 1.49
N ASP A 73 -12.70 9.82 1.86
CA ASP A 73 -14.02 9.62 2.46
C ASP A 73 -13.94 9.71 3.99
N ASN A 74 -14.30 10.88 4.51
CA ASN A 74 -14.33 11.15 5.95
C ASN A 74 -15.65 10.78 6.65
N SER A 75 -16.63 10.23 5.93
CA SER A 75 -17.99 9.99 6.45
C SER A 75 -18.06 9.12 7.71
N LYS A 76 -17.00 8.34 8.01
CA LYS A 76 -17.00 7.34 9.09
C LYS A 76 -15.97 7.56 10.20
N ILE A 77 -15.08 8.55 10.08
CA ILE A 77 -13.79 8.50 10.80
C ILE A 77 -13.57 9.66 11.76
N SER A 78 -14.11 10.86 11.48
CA SER A 78 -13.94 12.02 12.36
C SER A 78 -15.29 12.58 12.81
N LEU A 79 -15.45 12.71 14.12
CA LEU A 79 -16.51 13.52 14.71
C LEU A 79 -16.27 14.99 14.28
N ALA A 80 -17.33 15.68 13.89
CA ALA A 80 -17.27 17.10 13.50
C ALA A 80 -16.88 18.03 14.68
N TRP A 81 -16.82 17.48 15.90
CA TRP A 81 -16.47 18.21 17.11
C TRP A 81 -15.75 17.30 18.11
N PHE A 82 -14.90 17.87 18.97
CA PHE A 82 -14.29 17.20 20.11
C PHE A 82 -14.27 18.12 21.34
N GLN A 83 -14.25 17.53 22.54
CA GLN A 83 -14.17 18.31 23.78
C GLN A 83 -12.73 18.67 24.10
N THR A 84 -12.51 19.94 24.41
CA THR A 84 -11.26 20.47 24.95
C THR A 84 -11.51 21.03 26.35
N SER A 85 -10.43 21.26 27.11
CA SER A 85 -10.52 21.93 28.42
C SER A 85 -11.18 23.32 28.38
N PHE A 86 -11.30 23.92 27.19
CA PHE A 86 -11.87 25.26 26.97
C PHE A 86 -13.22 25.24 26.22
N GLY A 87 -13.82 24.05 26.00
CA GLY A 87 -15.13 23.89 25.36
C GLY A 87 -15.13 22.97 24.14
N THR A 88 -16.22 22.99 23.38
CA THR A 88 -16.40 22.20 22.15
C THR A 88 -15.63 22.83 21.00
N ALA A 89 -14.59 22.15 20.52
CA ALA A 89 -13.87 22.56 19.32
C ALA A 89 -14.51 21.91 18.10
N ILE A 90 -14.79 22.69 17.05
CA ILE A 90 -15.22 22.17 15.75
C ILE A 90 -13.99 21.61 15.07
N ASN A 91 -14.03 20.32 14.76
CA ASN A 91 -13.05 19.71 13.90
C ASN A 91 -13.39 20.15 12.46
N ILE A 92 -12.55 21.00 11.87
CA ILE A 92 -12.52 21.22 10.42
C ILE A 92 -11.29 20.47 9.90
N PRO A 93 -11.26 19.12 9.97
CA PRO A 93 -10.10 18.42 9.46
C PRO A 93 -10.18 18.54 7.94
N ASP A 94 -9.13 19.07 7.31
CA ASP A 94 -8.94 18.91 5.88
C ASP A 94 -8.87 17.39 5.62
N PRO A 95 -9.89 16.77 5.00
CA PRO A 95 -9.94 15.32 4.81
C PRO A 95 -8.71 14.78 4.09
N ASP A 96 -8.24 15.55 3.12
CA ASP A 96 -7.16 15.17 2.22
C ASP A 96 -5.80 15.22 2.91
N LYS A 97 -5.71 15.80 4.12
CA LYS A 97 -4.47 15.87 4.92
C LYS A 97 -4.56 15.08 6.22
N SER A 98 -5.70 15.15 6.90
CA SER A 98 -5.88 14.57 8.24
C SER A 98 -5.88 13.05 8.22
N TYR A 99 -6.70 12.42 7.37
CA TYR A 99 -6.83 10.97 7.38
C TYR A 99 -5.61 10.26 6.79
N PRO A 100 -4.98 10.74 5.70
CA PRO A 100 -3.69 10.24 5.26
C PRO A 100 -2.61 10.30 6.35
N GLN A 101 -2.55 11.38 7.16
CA GLN A 101 -1.62 11.47 8.29
C GLN A 101 -1.90 10.41 9.36
N VAL A 102 -3.18 10.15 9.67
CA VAL A 102 -3.57 9.09 10.60
C VAL A 102 -3.13 7.72 10.08
N CYS A 103 -3.39 7.41 8.81
CA CYS A 103 -2.92 6.17 8.18
C CYS A 103 -1.39 6.08 8.17
N PHE A 104 -0.70 7.18 7.89
CA PHE A 104 0.76 7.26 7.88
C PHE A 104 1.35 6.94 9.26
N ASN A 105 0.79 7.53 10.33
CA ASN A 105 1.19 7.22 11.70
C ASN A 105 0.87 5.78 12.09
N TYR A 106 -0.32 5.29 11.71
CA TYR A 106 -0.75 3.92 11.98
C TYR A 106 0.22 2.89 11.38
N ILE A 107 0.60 3.05 10.10
CA ILE A 107 1.53 2.14 9.43
C ILE A 107 2.87 2.08 10.16
N HIS A 108 3.41 3.24 10.53
CA HIS A 108 4.69 3.30 11.24
C HIS A 108 4.60 2.75 12.67
N TYR A 109 3.46 2.90 13.34
CA TYR A 109 3.23 2.48 14.73
C TYR A 109 2.88 0.98 14.87
N ASN A 110 2.53 0.29 13.78
CA ASN A 110 2.21 -1.14 13.77
C ASN A 110 3.26 -2.05 14.46
N PRO A 111 4.58 -1.88 14.24
CA PRO A 111 5.59 -2.70 14.90
C PRO A 111 5.62 -2.53 16.42
N VAL A 112 5.43 -1.31 16.92
CA VAL A 112 5.36 -1.00 18.36
C VAL A 112 4.07 -1.56 18.96
N SER A 113 2.93 -1.33 18.29
CA SER A 113 1.63 -1.89 18.70
C SER A 113 1.63 -3.41 18.74
N GLY A 114 2.28 -4.04 17.77
CA GLY A 114 2.47 -5.49 17.69
C GLY A 114 3.53 -6.03 18.66
N LYS A 115 4.14 -5.18 19.49
CA LYS A 115 5.21 -5.52 20.44
C LYS A 115 6.43 -6.18 19.79
N LEU A 116 6.67 -5.89 18.51
CA LEU A 116 7.86 -6.36 17.79
C LEU A 116 9.10 -5.55 18.18
N VAL A 117 8.91 -4.27 18.48
CA VAL A 117 9.97 -3.32 18.85
C VAL A 117 9.49 -2.35 19.92
N LYS A 118 10.42 -1.71 20.63
CA LYS A 118 10.11 -0.67 21.62
C LYS A 118 9.94 0.70 20.99
N ASN A 119 10.80 1.05 20.03
CA ASN A 119 10.76 2.31 19.31
C ASN A 119 10.49 2.09 17.82
N LEU A 120 9.98 3.13 17.13
CA LEU A 120 9.61 3.08 15.71
C LEU A 120 10.83 2.90 14.80
N GLN A 121 11.96 3.51 15.20
CA GLN A 121 13.26 3.46 14.55
C GLN A 121 13.83 2.04 14.47
N ASP A 122 13.53 1.21 15.46
CA ASP A 122 14.14 -0.10 15.62
C ASP A 122 13.62 -1.11 14.58
N TYR A 123 12.49 -0.83 13.92
CA TYR A 123 11.91 -1.74 12.93
C TYR A 123 12.48 -1.50 11.53
N GLU A 124 13.42 -2.35 11.12
CA GLU A 124 14.17 -2.20 9.85
C GLU A 124 13.31 -2.25 8.58
N PHE A 125 12.20 -3.00 8.63
CA PHE A 125 11.29 -3.22 7.49
C PHE A 125 10.21 -2.12 7.38
N SER A 126 10.40 -1.00 8.06
CA SER A 126 9.54 0.19 7.95
C SER A 126 10.22 1.28 7.12
N SER A 127 9.40 2.11 6.46
CA SER A 127 9.83 3.36 5.83
C SER A 127 10.15 4.46 6.83
N TYR A 128 9.86 4.27 8.13
CA TYR A 128 10.04 5.28 9.17
C TYR A 128 11.44 5.90 9.13
N ARG A 129 12.48 5.05 9.07
CA ARG A 129 13.89 5.47 9.05
C ARG A 129 14.26 6.33 7.85
N ASP A 130 13.62 6.11 6.69
CA ASP A 130 13.89 6.93 5.51
C ASP A 130 13.36 8.36 5.70
N TYR A 131 12.17 8.48 6.28
CA TYR A 131 11.54 9.77 6.57
C TYR A 131 12.20 10.47 7.77
N ALA A 132 12.66 9.73 8.79
CA ALA A 132 13.42 10.25 9.93
C ALA A 132 14.85 10.71 9.55
N GLY A 133 15.32 10.39 8.34
CA GLY A 133 16.68 10.74 7.89
C GLY A 133 17.78 9.82 8.42
N GLU A 134 17.42 8.74 9.12
CA GLU A 134 18.34 7.73 9.65
C GLU A 134 18.80 6.73 8.59
N ARG A 135 18.09 6.69 7.44
CA ARG A 135 18.44 5.87 6.28
C ARG A 135 18.43 6.70 5.01
N ASN A 136 19.52 6.61 4.24
CA ASN A 136 19.62 7.18 2.89
C ASN A 136 19.11 6.20 1.83
N GLY A 137 17.83 5.82 1.93
CA GLY A 137 17.16 4.94 0.98
C GLY A 137 16.52 5.68 -0.19
N LYS A 138 16.26 4.95 -1.28
CA LYS A 138 15.51 5.44 -2.46
C LYS A 138 14.06 4.92 -2.53
N LEU A 139 13.61 4.21 -1.50
CA LEU A 139 12.31 3.53 -1.49
C LEU A 139 11.12 4.50 -1.37
N VAL A 140 11.31 5.61 -0.66
CA VAL A 140 10.24 6.58 -0.38
C VAL A 140 10.36 7.82 -1.26
N ASN A 141 9.21 8.34 -1.69
CA ASN A 141 9.13 9.63 -2.36
C ASN A 141 8.80 10.73 -1.32
N LYS A 142 9.85 11.36 -0.78
CA LYS A 142 9.72 12.41 0.25
C LYS A 142 8.98 13.65 -0.26
N ASN A 143 9.19 14.03 -1.52
CA ASN A 143 8.50 15.17 -2.13
C ASN A 143 6.99 14.93 -2.14
N ARG A 144 6.56 13.73 -2.55
CA ARG A 144 5.14 13.36 -2.56
C ARG A 144 4.54 13.36 -1.16
N ALA A 145 5.27 12.87 -0.15
CA ALA A 145 4.81 12.92 1.23
C ALA A 145 4.63 14.37 1.72
N ASN A 146 5.56 15.26 1.37
CA ASN A 146 5.47 16.68 1.69
C ASN A 146 4.29 17.37 1.00
N ASP A 147 3.97 17.02 -0.26
CA ASP A 147 2.80 17.56 -0.97
C ASP A 147 1.49 17.29 -0.21
N PHE A 148 1.39 16.12 0.44
CA PHE A 148 0.26 15.73 1.28
C PHE A 148 0.35 16.28 2.72
N GLY A 149 1.42 17.01 3.05
CA GLY A 149 1.67 17.53 4.39
C GLY A 149 1.98 16.44 5.43
N LEU A 150 2.43 15.27 5.00
CA LEU A 150 2.72 14.13 5.88
C LEU A 150 4.00 14.36 6.68
N LYS A 151 3.93 14.13 7.99
CA LYS A 151 5.06 14.31 8.91
C LYS A 151 5.26 13.07 9.78
N ILE A 152 6.50 12.86 10.22
CA ILE A 152 6.86 11.91 11.27
C ILE A 152 7.06 12.67 12.58
#